data_AF-A0A4V1ZU27-F1
#
_entry.id   AF-A0A4V1ZU27-F1
#
_cell.length_a   1.000
_cell.length_b   1.000
_cell.length_c   1.000
_cell.angle_alpha   90.00
_cell.angle_beta   90.00
_cell.angle_gamma   90.00
#
_symmetry.space_group_name_H-M   'P 1'
#
loop_
_entity.id
_entity.type
_entity.pdbx_description
1 polymer ?
#
loop_
_entity_poly.entity_id
_entity_poly.type
_entity_poly.pdbx_seq_one_letter_code
_entity_poly.pdbx_strand_id
1 'polypeptide(L)'
;MIGVDDGVPAPLGAHFDGRGVNFALFSQNATAVDLCLFDQGERHETRRIRLPCRTDDVSHGYLRGVFPGQLYGYRVHGHWDPAQGHRFNPAKLLLDPYARDIQGRIRWHDSL
;
A
#
# COMPACT_ATOMS: atom_id res chain seq x y z
N MET A 1 4.56 18.84 4.66
CA MET A 1 5.41 17.65 4.41
C MET A 1 4.71 16.46 5.06
N ILE A 2 4.59 15.31 4.38
CA ILE A 2 3.96 14.12 4.97
C ILE A 2 4.93 13.55 5.99
N GLY A 3 4.52 13.51 7.26
CA GLY A 3 5.27 12.83 8.31
C GLY A 3 4.91 11.35 8.34
N VAL A 4 5.87 10.49 8.63
CA VAL A 4 5.67 9.03 8.72
C VAL A 4 6.04 8.58 10.12
N ASP A 5 5.11 7.92 10.79
CA ASP A 5 5.32 7.26 12.08
C ASP A 5 5.03 5.75 11.96
N ASP A 6 5.34 5.00 13.01
CA ASP A 6 5.21 3.54 13.08
C ASP A 6 3.77 3.05 12.84
N GLY A 7 2.76 3.80 13.29
CA GLY A 7 1.37 3.37 13.22
C GLY A 7 1.09 2.11 14.05
N VAL A 8 0.00 1.41 13.71
CA VAL A 8 -0.46 0.20 14.41
C VAL A 8 -0.90 -0.89 13.42
N PRO A 9 -0.76 -2.19 13.77
CA PRO A 9 -1.09 -3.30 12.87
C PRO A 9 -2.59 -3.53 12.69
N ALA A 10 -3.44 -2.81 13.43
CA ALA A 10 -4.88 -2.96 13.35
C ALA A 10 -5.60 -1.61 13.56
N PRO A 11 -6.79 -1.43 12.97
CA PRO A 11 -7.44 -2.32 12.01
C PRO A 11 -6.72 -2.37 10.65
N LEU A 12 -6.93 -3.46 9.90
CA LEU A 12 -6.36 -3.64 8.56
C LEU A 12 -6.96 -2.65 7.55
N GLY A 13 -6.16 -2.27 6.55
CA GLY A 13 -6.47 -1.26 5.55
C GLY A 13 -6.07 0.15 5.98
N ALA A 14 -6.62 1.14 5.26
CA ALA A 14 -6.39 2.57 5.53
C ALA A 14 -7.48 3.15 6.45
N HIS A 15 -7.11 3.73 7.59
CA HIS A 15 -8.02 4.31 8.57
C HIS A 15 -7.63 5.73 8.98
N PHE A 16 -8.52 6.68 8.71
CA PHE A 16 -8.35 8.09 9.10
C PHE A 16 -8.83 8.31 10.53
N ASP A 17 -8.01 8.96 11.36
CA ASP A 17 -8.32 9.24 12.77
C ASP A 17 -8.64 10.73 13.06
N GLY A 18 -8.69 11.57 12.03
CA GLY A 18 -8.85 13.02 12.15
C GLY A 18 -7.56 13.81 11.95
N ARG A 19 -6.38 13.19 12.07
CA ARG A 19 -5.07 13.85 11.95
C ARG A 19 -4.19 13.26 10.85
N GLY A 20 -4.47 12.02 10.46
CA GLY A 20 -3.70 11.27 9.48
C GLY A 20 -4.33 9.91 9.25
N VAL A 21 -3.67 9.10 8.43
CA VAL A 21 -4.16 7.77 8.06
C VAL A 21 -3.20 6.70 8.53
N ASN A 22 -3.70 5.75 9.31
CA ASN A 22 -3.00 4.50 9.60
C ASN A 22 -3.22 3.52 8.44
N PHE A 23 -2.14 2.97 7.90
CA PHE A 23 -2.18 1.91 6.90
C PHE A 23 -1.65 0.62 7.53
N ALA A 24 -2.38 -0.47 7.35
CA ALA A 24 -1.97 -1.80 7.81
C ALA A 24 -2.29 -2.86 6.75
N LEU A 25 -1.29 -3.61 6.30
CA LEU A 25 -1.41 -4.62 5.25
C LEU A 25 -0.85 -5.96 5.74
N PHE A 26 -1.71 -6.98 5.78
CA PHE A 26 -1.29 -8.35 6.03
C PHE A 26 -0.52 -8.92 4.81
N SER A 27 0.67 -9.44 5.06
CA SER A 27 1.41 -10.29 4.12
C SER A 27 2.49 -11.09 4.84
N GLN A 28 2.23 -12.38 5.07
CA GLN A 28 3.16 -13.28 5.75
C GLN A 28 4.53 -13.39 5.06
N ASN A 29 4.54 -13.45 3.72
CA ASN A 29 5.75 -13.73 2.93
C ASN A 29 6.40 -12.48 2.33
N ALA A 30 5.86 -11.28 2.58
CA ALA A 30 6.46 -10.05 2.09
C ALA A 30 7.77 -9.75 2.84
N THR A 31 8.78 -9.30 2.10
CA THR A 31 10.02 -8.76 2.68
C THR A 31 9.92 -7.26 2.93
N ALA A 32 9.03 -6.57 2.21
CA ALA A 32 8.69 -5.18 2.45
C ALA A 32 7.39 -4.77 1.74
N VAL A 33 6.80 -3.68 2.21
CA VAL A 33 5.64 -3.05 1.60
C VAL A 33 5.92 -1.56 1.39
N ASP A 34 5.78 -1.11 0.14
CA ASP A 34 5.79 0.31 -0.19
C ASP A 34 4.34 0.78 -0.43
N LEU A 35 3.92 1.81 0.29
CA LEU A 35 2.71 2.58 0.04
C LEU A 35 2.97 3.61 -1.06
N CYS A 36 2.21 3.54 -2.14
CA CYS A 36 2.31 4.44 -3.28
C CYS A 36 1.14 5.40 -3.26
N LEU A 37 1.39 6.71 -3.20
CA LEU A 37 0.38 7.76 -3.22
C LEU A 37 0.28 8.39 -4.60
N PHE A 38 -0.91 8.87 -4.95
CA PHE A 38 -1.20 9.52 -6.23
C PHE A 38 -1.92 10.84 -5.98
N ASP A 39 -1.48 11.90 -6.65
CA ASP A 39 -2.19 13.18 -6.61
C ASP A 39 -3.37 13.15 -7.60
N GLN A 40 -4.35 14.01 -7.39
CA GLN A 40 -5.53 14.03 -8.26
C GLN A 40 -5.16 14.36 -9.71
N GLY A 41 -5.62 13.53 -10.64
CA GLY A 41 -5.35 13.68 -12.08
C GLY A 41 -4.04 13.05 -12.55
N GLU A 42 -3.14 12.68 -11.63
CA GLU A 42 -1.90 11.99 -11.96
C GLU A 42 -2.14 10.52 -12.25
N ARG A 43 -1.44 10.00 -13.27
CA ARG A 43 -1.47 8.56 -13.62
C ARG A 43 -0.36 7.77 -12.95
N HIS A 44 0.68 8.45 -12.51
CA HIS A 44 1.84 7.86 -11.86
C HIS A 44 1.83 8.20 -10.37
N GLU A 45 2.45 7.32 -9.58
CA GLU A 45 2.63 7.58 -8.16
C GLU A 45 3.49 8.83 -7.97
N THR A 46 3.00 9.76 -7.15
CA THR A 46 3.70 11.00 -6.82
C THR A 46 4.64 10.80 -5.65
N ARG A 47 4.36 9.80 -4.80
CA ARG A 47 5.18 9.43 -3.65
C ARG A 47 5.17 7.94 -3.42
N ARG A 48 6.31 7.41 -3.00
CA ARG A 48 6.47 6.03 -2.53
C ARG A 48 7.07 6.03 -1.13
N ILE A 49 6.41 5.39 -0.19
CA ILE A 49 6.74 5.40 1.23
C ILE A 49 6.85 3.95 1.71
N ARG A 50 8.02 3.55 2.19
CA ARG A 50 8.22 2.26 2.86
C ARG A 50 7.42 2.27 4.17
N LEU A 51 6.56 1.27 4.38
CA LEU A 51 5.94 1.08 5.69
C LEU A 51 7.03 0.73 6.71
N PRO A 52 7.18 1.52 7.80
CA PRO A 52 8.35 1.44 8.69
C PRO A 52 8.33 0.22 9.59
N CYS A 53 7.15 -0.31 9.92
CA CYS A 53 6.99 -1.34 10.93
C CYS A 53 6.32 -2.59 10.37
N ARG A 54 6.65 -3.72 11.00
CA ARG A 54 5.95 -4.98 10.82
C ARG A 54 5.76 -5.62 12.19
N THR A 55 4.51 -5.87 12.55
CA THR A 55 4.13 -6.63 13.74
C THR A 55 3.44 -7.91 13.27
N ASP A 56 3.96 -9.06 13.69
CA ASP A 56 3.61 -10.36 13.11
C ASP A 56 3.70 -10.33 11.57
N ASP A 57 2.61 -10.64 10.89
CA ASP A 57 2.53 -10.66 9.44
C ASP A 57 1.90 -9.38 8.87
N VAL A 58 1.80 -8.30 9.65
CA VAL A 58 1.20 -7.04 9.23
C VAL A 58 2.24 -5.95 9.12
N SER A 59 2.43 -5.43 7.90
CA SER A 59 3.21 -4.21 7.68
C SER A 59 2.33 -2.99 7.93
N HIS A 60 2.82 -1.99 8.65
CA HIS A 60 2.04 -0.82 9.01
C HIS A 60 2.85 0.48 9.11
N GLY A 61 2.14 1.59 9.02
CA GLY A 61 2.67 2.95 9.12
C GLY A 61 1.56 3.99 9.23
N TYR A 62 1.84 5.11 9.88
CA TYR A 62 0.90 6.23 10.02
C TYR A 62 1.43 7.45 9.27
N LEU A 63 0.61 8.01 8.39
CA LEU A 63 0.97 9.18 7.58
C LEU A 63 0.22 10.42 8.08
N ARG A 64 0.98 11.38 8.63
CA ARG A 64 0.49 12.70 9.00
C ARG A 64 0.26 13.55 7.76
N GLY A 65 -0.91 14.19 7.68
CA GLY A 65 -1.27 15.05 6.56
C GLY A 65 -1.80 14.32 5.32
N VAL A 66 -2.13 13.03 5.44
CA VAL A 66 -2.98 12.32 4.49
C VAL A 66 -4.42 12.37 5.00
N PHE A 67 -5.36 12.60 4.08
CA PHE A 67 -6.78 12.82 4.38
C PHE A 67 -7.67 11.91 3.53
N PRO A 68 -8.95 11.72 3.91
CA PRO A 68 -9.91 10.99 3.09
C PRO A 68 -9.96 11.51 1.65
N GLY A 69 -10.02 10.60 0.68
CA GLY A 69 -9.93 10.92 -0.75
C GLY A 69 -8.52 10.80 -1.34
N GLN A 70 -7.48 10.61 -0.52
CA GLN A 70 -6.14 10.27 -1.01
C GLN A 70 -6.17 8.93 -1.77
N LEU A 71 -5.73 8.97 -3.02
CA LEU A 71 -5.54 7.77 -3.84
C LEU A 71 -4.23 7.08 -3.47
N TYR A 72 -4.26 5.75 -3.35
CA TYR A 72 -3.10 4.95 -3.02
C TYR A 72 -3.16 3.54 -3.60
N GLY A 73 -2.02 2.86 -3.58
CA GLY A 73 -1.88 1.42 -3.79
C GLY A 73 -0.62 0.90 -3.12
N TYR A 74 -0.34 -0.40 -3.25
CA TYR A 74 0.86 -1.01 -2.68
C TYR A 74 1.78 -1.58 -3.74
N ARG A 75 3.08 -1.57 -3.46
CA ARG A 75 4.06 -2.45 -4.10
C ARG A 75 4.63 -3.36 -3.03
N VAL A 76 4.43 -4.66 -3.21
CA VAL A 76 4.82 -5.65 -2.22
C VAL A 76 6.04 -6.40 -2.73
N HIS A 77 7.10 -6.38 -1.92
CA HIS A 77 8.37 -7.02 -2.19
C HIS A 77 8.40 -8.41 -1.55
N GLY A 78 9.11 -9.33 -2.19
CA GLY A 78 9.29 -10.70 -1.70
C GLY A 78 9.96 -11.56 -2.75
N HIS A 79 10.08 -12.86 -2.47
CA HIS A 79 10.69 -13.80 -3.39
C HIS A 79 9.81 -14.03 -4.63
N TRP A 80 10.44 -14.04 -5.81
CA TRP A 80 9.82 -14.55 -7.03
C TRP A 80 10.25 -16.00 -7.22
N ASP A 81 9.40 -16.92 -6.78
CA ASP A 81 9.54 -18.35 -7.00
C ASP A 81 8.17 -18.97 -7.36
N PRO A 82 7.77 -18.87 -8.63
CA PRO A 82 6.48 -19.38 -9.09
C PRO A 82 6.30 -20.88 -8.88
N ALA A 83 7.38 -21.67 -8.81
CA ALA A 83 7.33 -23.12 -8.58
C ALA A 83 6.86 -23.45 -7.15
N GLN A 84 7.20 -22.58 -6.19
CA GLN A 84 6.71 -22.64 -4.80
C GLN A 84 5.48 -21.74 -4.56
N GLY A 85 4.90 -21.16 -5.62
CA GLY A 85 3.74 -20.28 -5.53
C GLY A 85 4.03 -18.84 -5.12
N HIS A 86 5.29 -18.48 -4.82
CA HIS A 86 5.68 -17.11 -4.51
C HIS A 86 5.76 -16.25 -5.77
N ARG A 87 4.90 -15.23 -5.88
CA ARG A 87 4.77 -14.39 -7.09
C ARG A 87 4.91 -12.90 -6.78
N PHE A 88 5.75 -12.55 -5.81
CA PHE A 88 5.99 -11.15 -5.47
C PHE A 88 6.64 -10.41 -6.64
N ASN A 89 6.01 -9.34 -7.10
CA ASN A 89 6.50 -8.53 -8.19
C ASN A 89 6.24 -7.04 -7.88
N PRO A 90 7.21 -6.32 -7.30
CA PRO A 90 7.03 -4.91 -6.94
C PRO A 90 6.87 -3.99 -8.17
N ALA A 91 7.10 -4.47 -9.39
CA ALA A 91 6.79 -3.70 -10.60
C ALA A 91 5.28 -3.57 -10.84
N LYS A 92 4.46 -4.48 -10.28
CA LYS A 92 3.00 -4.41 -10.35
C LYS A 92 2.45 -3.61 -9.16
N LEU A 93 1.61 -2.61 -9.45
CA LEU A 93 0.85 -1.90 -8.42
C LEU A 93 -0.33 -2.78 -7.99
N LEU A 94 -0.51 -2.92 -6.69
CA LEU A 94 -1.55 -3.75 -6.08
C LEU A 94 -2.59 -2.86 -5.40
N LEU A 95 -3.84 -3.32 -5.43
CA LEU A 95 -4.93 -2.72 -4.64
C LEU A 95 -4.82 -3.18 -3.18
N ASP A 96 -5.29 -2.33 -2.26
CA ASP A 96 -5.49 -2.74 -0.87
C ASP A 96 -6.65 -3.75 -0.80
N PRO A 97 -6.45 -4.98 -0.30
CA PRO A 97 -7.53 -5.95 -0.13
C PRO A 97 -8.61 -5.49 0.87
N TYR A 98 -8.31 -4.49 1.71
CA TYR A 98 -9.21 -3.86 2.67
C TYR A 98 -9.69 -2.47 2.21
N ALA A 99 -9.48 -2.10 0.93
CA ALA A 99 -9.99 -0.85 0.38
C ALA A 99 -11.52 -0.77 0.55
N ARG A 100 -11.98 0.39 1.05
CA ARG A 100 -13.41 0.69 1.20
C ARG A 100 -14.02 1.35 -0.04
N ASP A 101 -13.18 1.89 -0.91
CA ASP A 101 -13.55 2.47 -2.20
C ASP A 101 -12.40 2.24 -3.19
N ILE A 102 -12.72 1.90 -4.44
CA ILE A 102 -11.75 1.67 -5.51
C ILE A 102 -12.06 2.66 -6.64
N GLN A 103 -11.08 3.50 -6.95
CA GLN A 103 -11.21 4.55 -7.96
C GLN A 103 -10.50 4.15 -9.26
N GLY A 104 -11.14 4.46 -10.38
CA GLY A 104 -10.62 4.20 -11.72
C GLY A 104 -11.20 2.94 -12.38
N ARG A 105 -10.70 2.64 -13.58
CA ARG A 105 -11.10 1.45 -14.36
C ARG A 105 -9.86 0.70 -14.77
N ILE A 106 -9.90 -0.62 -14.69
CA ILE A 106 -8.85 -1.47 -15.25
C ILE A 106 -8.86 -1.26 -16.76
N ARG A 107 -7.75 -0.72 -17.27
CA ARG A 107 -7.47 -0.68 -18.70
C ARG A 107 -6.50 -1.82 -19.00
N TRP A 108 -6.99 -2.83 -19.68
CA TRP A 108 -6.15 -3.92 -20.15
C TRP A 108 -5.09 -3.37 -21.10
N HIS A 109 -3.86 -3.85 -20.94
CA HIS A 109 -2.76 -3.58 -21.83
C HIS A 109 -2.32 -4.92 -22.42
N ASP A 110 -2.08 -4.96 -23.73
CA ASP A 110 -1.82 -6.19 -24.48
C ASP A 110 -0.50 -6.90 -24.10
N SER A 111 0.28 -6.31 -23.21
CA SER A 111 1.55 -6.86 -22.70
C SER A 111 1.39 -7.67 -21.41
N LEU A 112 0.19 -8.15 -21.11
CA LEU A 112 -0.11 -9.00 -19.95
C LEU A 112 -0.14 -10.48 -20.35
#